data_AF-A0A925VFH2-F1
#
_entry.id   AF-A0A925VFH2-F1
#
_cell.length_a   1.000
_cell.length_b   1.000
_cell.length_c   1.000
_cell.angle_alpha   90.00
_cell.angle_beta   90.00
_cell.angle_gamma   90.00
#
_symmetry.space_group_name_H-M   'P 1'
#
loop_
_entity.id
_entity.type
_entity.pdbx_description
1 polymer ?
#
loop_
_entity_poly.entity_id
_entity_poly.type
_entity_poly.pdbx_seq_one_letter_code
_entity_poly.pdbx_strand_id
1 'polypeptide(L)'
;MTSDASSGDDGPNLDVGGDFDPNFPQTCASAERARTSIGCEFYPVNPSGSAGYAVSNVSNEVANVTLADSSGVVQSAAVAAGETHLFVVNTHALPETTGITPSGWVIESDQVLQVFSFSPEFAGPTADAGLVLPRGAHGIRHRVASYPATLENVEDFGTSAAEYVAVIATADDTEVTFTLADPNSVTSASPDGTLPAADNAIGASTVTATLDRLEVLVIASPAVNPNTGEQDNEITGSLIESSAAVAVYAGASITYIPTPPDPTDPPCCGDLILEAIPPTTVLGTSYAGVKFQPLGEEPDVWRFVGNADGTTVTLTGGLDQVIALDAGEFVDVFTPESFWAEANLPFALVHFMTSSQYAAVDPFGDEQGPSVATLDCGDVDHPGDPAMTWAYPTDNWLSRYVFPVDPSVDAAWCHNHVNVVAPATAWAAITLGGEPLPAGAPLGDSGMHFVRVPVVDLDYELRAPPGVGVELTVYGYVSDGSYVYPGGVGVEVVNPEG
;
A
#
# COMPACT_ATOMS: atom_id res chain seq x y z
N MET A 1 37.89 23.10 -23.01
CA MET A 1 36.96 23.60 -21.97
C MET A 1 35.69 24.02 -22.68
N THR A 2 34.81 23.06 -22.89
CA THR A 2 33.48 23.22 -23.45
C THR A 2 32.62 22.21 -22.70
N SER A 3 31.69 22.75 -21.92
CA SER A 3 30.65 22.03 -21.19
C SER A 3 29.61 21.55 -22.19
N ASP A 4 29.41 20.25 -22.27
CA ASP A 4 28.25 19.66 -22.94
C ASP A 4 27.17 19.46 -21.87
N ALA A 5 26.04 20.13 -22.08
CA ALA A 5 24.82 19.86 -21.35
C ALA A 5 24.15 18.69 -22.09
N SER A 6 24.13 17.51 -21.46
CA SER A 6 23.28 16.42 -21.90
C SER A 6 21.82 16.81 -21.62
N SER A 7 21.07 17.11 -22.68
CA SER A 7 19.62 17.10 -22.67
C SER A 7 19.17 15.68 -22.34
N GLY A 8 18.51 15.50 -21.19
CA GLY A 8 17.74 14.30 -20.89
C GLY A 8 16.66 14.15 -21.96
N ASP A 9 16.49 12.92 -22.42
CA ASP A 9 15.37 12.51 -23.26
C ASP A 9 14.19 12.35 -22.30
N ASP A 10 13.41 13.41 -22.12
CA ASP A 10 12.14 13.36 -21.40
C ASP A 10 11.24 12.41 -22.21
N GLY A 11 10.81 11.30 -21.60
CA GLY A 11 9.99 10.27 -22.26
C GLY A 11 8.75 10.86 -22.96
N PRO A 12 8.07 10.10 -23.83
CA PRO A 12 6.90 10.61 -24.53
C PRO A 12 5.84 11.08 -23.52
N ASN A 13 5.59 12.39 -23.48
CA ASN A 13 4.55 12.99 -22.64
C ASN A 13 3.23 12.19 -22.76
N LEU A 14 2.64 11.82 -21.62
CA LEU A 14 1.38 11.09 -21.59
C LEU A 14 0.29 11.91 -22.29
N ASP A 15 -0.46 11.28 -23.20
CA ASP A 15 -1.60 11.93 -23.84
C ASP A 15 -2.76 12.02 -22.84
N VAL A 16 -2.75 13.08 -22.04
CA VAL A 16 -3.82 13.36 -21.08
C VAL A 16 -5.06 14.01 -21.71
N GLY A 17 -5.07 14.26 -23.03
CA GLY A 17 -6.10 15.04 -23.70
C GLY A 17 -6.68 14.38 -24.96
N GLY A 18 -7.86 13.74 -24.86
CA GLY A 18 -8.53 13.26 -26.08
C GLY A 18 -9.93 12.71 -25.90
N ASP A 19 -10.18 11.90 -24.88
CA ASP A 19 -11.48 11.27 -24.64
C ASP A 19 -11.96 11.55 -23.22
N PHE A 20 -13.14 12.17 -23.12
CA PHE A 20 -13.82 12.40 -21.86
C PHE A 20 -14.27 11.06 -21.28
N ASP A 21 -13.52 10.56 -20.30
CA ASP A 21 -14.03 9.55 -19.38
C ASP A 21 -14.85 10.27 -18.30
N PRO A 22 -16.19 10.15 -18.27
CA PRO A 22 -17.02 10.79 -17.27
C PRO A 22 -16.67 10.40 -15.83
N ASN A 23 -15.96 9.28 -15.65
CA ASN A 23 -15.58 8.75 -14.34
C ASN A 23 -14.16 9.16 -13.93
N PHE A 24 -13.39 9.80 -14.80
CA PHE A 24 -12.04 10.30 -14.48
C PHE A 24 -12.09 11.82 -14.21
N PRO A 25 -11.99 12.26 -12.95
CA PRO A 25 -12.15 13.67 -12.60
C PRO A 25 -11.08 14.54 -13.26
N GLN A 26 -11.52 15.67 -13.83
CA GLN A 26 -10.64 16.63 -14.54
C GLN A 26 -10.37 17.90 -13.72
N THR A 27 -11.04 18.06 -12.59
CA THR A 27 -10.95 19.24 -11.71
C THR A 27 -11.01 18.81 -10.26
N CYS A 28 -10.44 19.60 -9.35
CA CYS A 28 -10.51 19.33 -7.90
C CYS A 28 -11.96 19.15 -7.42
N ALA A 29 -12.87 20.02 -7.88
CA ALA A 29 -14.27 19.94 -7.50
C ALA A 29 -15.00 18.69 -8.04
N SER A 30 -14.55 18.11 -9.16
CA SER A 30 -15.04 16.81 -9.62
C SER A 30 -14.39 15.66 -8.85
N ALA A 31 -13.10 15.75 -8.53
CA ALA A 31 -12.37 14.73 -7.78
C ALA A 31 -12.93 14.53 -6.37
N GLU A 32 -13.22 15.62 -5.66
CA GLU A 32 -13.90 15.58 -4.36
C GLU A 32 -15.25 14.85 -4.38
N ARG A 33 -15.92 14.80 -5.54
CA ARG A 33 -17.21 14.10 -5.71
C ARG A 33 -17.05 12.69 -6.27
N ALA A 34 -16.03 12.47 -7.10
CA ALA A 34 -15.82 11.24 -7.85
C ALA A 34 -15.42 10.07 -6.95
N ARG A 35 -14.96 10.35 -5.71
CA ARG A 35 -14.54 9.32 -4.75
C ARG A 35 -13.56 8.36 -5.43
N THR A 36 -12.39 8.88 -5.79
CA THR A 36 -11.29 8.09 -6.36
C THR A 36 -9.97 8.48 -5.68
N SER A 37 -8.89 7.80 -6.05
CA SER A 37 -7.51 8.12 -5.68
C SER A 37 -6.97 9.39 -6.33
N ILE A 38 -7.78 10.05 -7.17
CA ILE A 38 -7.42 11.30 -7.83
C ILE A 38 -7.99 12.45 -6.99
N GLY A 39 -7.17 13.46 -6.72
CA GLY A 39 -7.55 14.55 -5.83
C GLY A 39 -6.60 15.74 -5.91
N CYS A 40 -6.78 16.69 -4.99
CA CYS A 40 -5.98 17.92 -4.93
C CYS A 40 -5.43 18.22 -3.53
N GLU A 41 -5.77 17.41 -2.54
CA GLU A 41 -5.30 17.51 -1.16
C GLU A 41 -5.08 16.10 -0.66
N PHE A 42 -3.87 15.78 -0.18
CA PHE A 42 -3.44 14.44 0.23
C PHE A 42 -2.67 14.53 1.55
N TYR A 43 -2.73 13.47 2.36
CA TYR A 43 -2.15 13.44 3.70
C TYR A 43 -1.17 12.27 3.86
N PRO A 44 0.06 12.33 3.30
CA PRO A 44 1.03 11.26 3.41
C PRO A 44 1.72 11.22 4.78
N VAL A 45 2.46 10.14 5.03
CA VAL A 45 3.34 9.97 6.18
C VAL A 45 4.80 9.77 5.74
N ASN A 46 5.76 10.04 6.64
CA ASN A 46 7.18 9.72 6.45
C ASN A 46 7.56 8.62 7.47
N PRO A 47 7.62 7.33 7.10
CA PRO A 47 7.78 6.24 8.06
C PRO A 47 9.15 6.22 8.75
N SER A 48 10.24 6.37 8.01
CA SER A 48 11.60 6.04 8.47
C SER A 48 12.56 7.24 8.47
N GLY A 49 12.03 8.45 8.29
CA GLY A 49 12.82 9.68 8.26
C GLY A 49 13.32 10.07 6.88
N SER A 50 13.17 9.20 5.88
CA SER A 50 13.26 9.53 4.45
C SER A 50 12.03 9.00 3.73
N ALA A 51 11.37 9.84 2.91
CA ALA A 51 10.26 9.43 2.06
C ALA A 51 10.24 10.21 0.75
N GLY A 52 9.84 9.54 -0.32
CA GLY A 52 9.55 10.11 -1.63
C GLY A 52 8.03 10.16 -1.87
N TYR A 53 7.54 11.27 -2.40
CA TYR A 53 6.15 11.42 -2.82
C TYR A 53 6.10 11.76 -4.31
N ALA A 54 5.77 10.77 -5.14
CA ALA A 54 5.59 10.95 -6.57
C ALA A 54 4.20 11.54 -6.83
N VAL A 55 4.15 12.74 -7.38
CA VAL A 55 2.93 13.45 -7.74
C VAL A 55 2.76 13.46 -9.25
N SER A 56 1.82 12.67 -9.77
CA SER A 56 1.52 12.59 -11.20
C SER A 56 0.39 13.54 -11.54
N ASN A 57 0.64 14.49 -12.44
CA ASN A 57 -0.37 15.45 -12.90
C ASN A 57 -1.26 14.82 -13.97
N VAL A 58 -2.46 14.42 -13.56
CA VAL A 58 -3.45 13.74 -14.42
C VAL A 58 -4.42 14.71 -15.10
N SER A 59 -4.22 16.01 -14.92
CA SER A 59 -4.98 17.07 -15.59
C SER A 59 -4.35 17.44 -16.94
N ASN A 60 -5.04 18.31 -17.69
CA ASN A 60 -4.56 18.86 -18.96
C ASN A 60 -3.87 20.24 -18.81
N GLU A 61 -3.69 20.72 -17.59
CA GLU A 61 -3.07 22.01 -17.27
C GLU A 61 -1.82 21.80 -16.40
N VAL A 62 -0.98 22.82 -16.25
CA VAL A 62 0.14 22.77 -15.30
C VAL A 62 -0.42 22.78 -13.88
N ALA A 63 0.02 21.83 -13.04
CA ALA A 63 -0.33 21.75 -11.62
C ALA A 63 0.70 22.48 -10.77
N ASN A 64 0.26 23.43 -9.93
CA ASN A 64 1.09 24.07 -8.92
C ASN A 64 0.92 23.30 -7.61
N VAL A 65 1.94 22.52 -7.24
CA VAL A 65 1.88 21.57 -6.12
C VAL A 65 2.75 22.07 -4.98
N THR A 66 2.25 21.99 -3.75
CA THR A 66 3.00 22.29 -2.52
C THR A 66 2.99 21.09 -1.59
N LEU A 67 4.15 20.78 -1.01
CA LEU A 67 4.30 19.87 0.13
C LEU A 67 4.54 20.71 1.39
N ALA A 68 3.71 20.52 2.41
CA ALA A 68 3.74 21.27 3.65
C ALA A 68 3.63 20.35 4.87
N ASP A 69 4.14 20.83 6.01
CA ASP A 69 3.96 20.21 7.32
C ASP A 69 3.32 21.25 8.29
N SER A 70 3.27 20.92 9.58
CA SER A 70 2.76 21.80 10.63
C SER A 70 3.50 23.15 10.76
N SER A 71 4.70 23.28 10.19
CA SER A 71 5.51 24.50 10.15
C SER A 71 5.25 25.38 8.91
N GLY A 72 4.58 24.83 7.89
CA GLY A 72 4.22 25.51 6.64
C GLY A 72 4.75 24.79 5.40
N VAL A 73 4.79 25.51 4.27
CA VAL A 73 5.27 24.95 3.00
C VAL A 73 6.77 24.66 3.07
N VAL A 74 7.12 23.40 2.79
CA VAL A 74 8.49 22.90 2.78
C VAL A 74 9.04 22.88 1.35
N GLN A 75 8.26 22.39 0.38
CA GLN A 75 8.63 22.33 -1.03
C GLN A 75 7.46 22.73 -1.94
N SER A 76 7.78 23.14 -3.16
CA SER A 76 6.79 23.47 -4.19
C SER A 76 7.32 23.15 -5.58
N ALA A 77 6.45 22.70 -6.48
CA ALA A 77 6.78 22.41 -7.86
C ALA A 77 5.65 22.83 -8.81
N ALA A 78 6.00 23.11 -10.06
CA ALA A 78 5.06 23.20 -11.17
C ALA A 78 5.23 21.94 -12.02
N VAL A 79 4.20 21.12 -12.10
CA VAL A 79 4.23 19.81 -12.78
C VAL A 79 3.45 19.92 -14.07
N ALA A 80 4.07 19.69 -15.23
CA ALA A 80 3.34 19.83 -16.49
C ALA A 80 2.27 18.73 -16.63
N ALA A 81 1.35 18.93 -17.57
CA ALA A 81 0.29 17.96 -17.84
C ALA A 81 0.89 16.62 -18.26
N GLY A 82 0.51 15.52 -17.59
CA GLY A 82 1.03 14.18 -17.86
C GLY A 82 2.43 13.90 -17.32
N GLU A 83 3.04 14.83 -16.58
CA GLU A 83 4.35 14.60 -15.93
C GLU A 83 4.18 14.16 -14.47
N THR A 84 5.20 13.48 -13.96
CA THR A 84 5.38 13.16 -12.54
C THR A 84 6.50 13.99 -11.94
N HIS A 85 6.30 14.47 -10.71
CA HIS A 85 7.35 15.11 -9.91
C HIS A 85 7.55 14.36 -8.59
N LEU A 86 8.81 14.17 -8.18
CA LEU A 86 9.13 13.54 -6.90
C LEU A 86 9.49 14.61 -5.86
N PHE A 87 8.73 14.65 -4.76
CA PHE A 87 9.15 15.37 -3.56
C PHE A 87 9.90 14.42 -2.62
N VAL A 88 11.06 14.87 -2.13
CA VAL A 88 11.90 14.07 -1.24
C VAL A 88 12.01 14.74 0.12
N VAL A 89 11.64 14.05 1.19
CA VAL A 89 11.73 14.56 2.56
C VAL A 89 12.68 13.71 3.40
N ASN A 90 13.55 14.39 4.17
CA ASN A 90 14.55 13.76 5.05
C ASN A 90 14.36 14.19 6.53
N THR A 91 13.13 14.56 6.90
CA THR A 91 12.78 15.15 8.19
C THR A 91 11.38 14.73 8.61
N HIS A 92 11.04 14.93 9.90
CA HIS A 92 9.71 14.64 10.45
C HIS A 92 9.26 13.18 10.21
N ALA A 93 10.12 12.24 10.62
CA ALA A 93 9.75 10.82 10.69
C ALA A 93 8.54 10.63 11.61
N LEU A 94 7.69 9.67 11.26
CA LEU A 94 6.72 9.11 12.17
C LEU A 94 7.47 8.51 13.37
N PRO A 95 7.05 8.80 14.60
CA PRO A 95 7.58 8.09 15.75
C PRO A 95 6.99 6.67 15.75
N GLU A 96 7.81 5.64 15.83
CA GLU A 96 7.36 4.25 16.00
C GLU A 96 6.95 3.93 17.45
N THR A 97 6.38 4.93 18.13
CA THR A 97 5.98 4.86 19.53
C THR A 97 4.61 5.48 19.70
N THR A 98 3.75 4.85 20.52
CA THR A 98 2.42 5.39 20.81
C THR A 98 2.50 6.83 21.32
N GLY A 99 1.72 7.73 20.72
CA GLY A 99 1.72 9.15 21.06
C GLY A 99 1.02 10.03 20.04
N ILE A 100 0.91 11.32 20.35
CA ILE A 100 0.41 12.35 19.42
C ILE A 100 1.58 13.23 19.03
N THR A 101 1.76 13.47 17.73
CA THR A 101 2.83 14.34 17.22
C THR A 101 2.38 15.22 16.07
N PRO A 102 3.01 16.41 15.87
CA PRO A 102 2.70 17.29 14.75
C PRO A 102 3.50 16.90 13.48
N SER A 103 3.57 15.58 13.18
CA SER A 103 4.38 15.00 12.10
C SER A 103 3.61 14.79 10.78
N GLY A 104 2.37 15.25 10.71
CA GLY A 104 1.53 15.10 9.52
C GLY A 104 2.01 15.98 8.37
N TRP A 105 1.96 15.43 7.16
CA TRP A 105 2.24 16.12 5.92
C TRP A 105 0.95 16.38 5.14
N VAL A 106 0.98 17.41 4.29
CA VAL A 106 -0.07 17.66 3.31
C VAL A 106 0.53 18.03 1.95
N ILE A 107 0.00 17.41 0.90
CA ILE A 107 0.26 17.80 -0.49
C ILE A 107 -0.99 18.49 -1.01
N GLU A 108 -0.86 19.72 -1.49
CA GLU A 108 -1.95 20.51 -2.07
C GLU A 108 -1.63 20.89 -3.52
N SER A 109 -2.65 20.92 -4.37
CA SER A 109 -2.52 21.25 -5.78
C SER A 109 -3.74 22.04 -6.29
N ASP A 110 -3.53 22.91 -7.28
CA ASP A 110 -4.62 23.59 -7.99
C ASP A 110 -5.21 22.75 -9.15
N GLN A 111 -4.57 21.63 -9.48
CA GLN A 111 -5.04 20.63 -10.44
C GLN A 111 -5.11 19.23 -9.82
N VAL A 112 -5.88 18.36 -10.45
CA VAL A 112 -6.01 16.96 -10.01
C VAL A 112 -4.70 16.20 -10.20
N LEU A 113 -4.30 15.49 -9.15
CA LEU A 113 -3.13 14.64 -9.09
C LEU A 113 -3.52 13.20 -8.77
N GLN A 114 -2.60 12.30 -9.04
CA GLN A 114 -2.49 11.02 -8.35
C GLN A 114 -1.17 10.99 -7.59
N VAL A 115 -1.16 10.47 -6.37
CA VAL A 115 0.01 10.57 -5.47
C VAL A 115 0.37 9.20 -4.91
N PHE A 116 1.67 8.90 -4.95
CA PHE A 116 2.24 7.65 -4.47
C PHE A 116 3.40 7.93 -3.50
N SER A 117 3.54 7.13 -2.46
CA SER A 117 4.66 7.18 -1.51
C SER A 117 5.68 6.09 -1.82
N PHE A 118 6.96 6.38 -1.58
CA PHE A 118 8.09 5.45 -1.72
C PHE A 118 9.02 5.60 -0.51
N SER A 119 9.39 4.51 0.15
CA SER A 119 10.15 4.54 1.41
C SER A 119 11.14 3.39 1.57
N PRO A 120 12.39 3.64 1.98
CA PRO A 120 13.16 4.89 1.91
C PRO A 120 13.88 5.09 0.57
N GLU A 121 14.00 6.35 0.20
CA GLU A 121 14.72 6.79 -1.01
C GLU A 121 16.25 6.89 -0.79
N PHE A 122 16.78 6.68 0.42
CA PHE A 122 18.18 6.96 0.74
C PHE A 122 18.94 5.81 1.44
N ALA A 123 19.80 5.16 0.65
CA ALA A 123 21.01 4.41 1.04
C ALA A 123 20.88 2.97 1.61
N GLY A 124 19.84 2.23 1.26
CA GLY A 124 19.73 0.79 1.54
C GLY A 124 18.65 0.13 0.68
N PRO A 125 18.56 -1.21 0.66
CA PRO A 125 17.64 -1.95 -0.22
C PRO A 125 16.19 -1.99 0.26
N THR A 126 15.86 -1.29 1.34
CA THR A 126 14.49 -1.08 1.83
C THR A 126 13.74 -0.20 0.84
N ALA A 127 12.58 -0.62 0.31
CA ALA A 127 11.83 0.25 -0.58
C ALA A 127 10.34 -0.12 -0.81
N ASP A 128 9.52 -0.11 0.25
CA ASP A 128 8.07 -0.20 0.09
C ASP A 128 7.48 1.04 -0.62
N ALA A 129 6.32 0.84 -1.23
CA ALA A 129 5.59 1.89 -1.91
C ALA A 129 4.09 1.81 -1.59
N GLY A 130 3.36 2.88 -1.85
CA GLY A 130 1.96 2.92 -1.46
C GLY A 130 1.16 3.99 -2.19
N LEU A 131 -0.15 3.81 -2.22
CA LEU A 131 -1.06 4.82 -2.76
C LEU A 131 -1.43 5.83 -1.66
N VAL A 132 -1.25 7.12 -1.93
CA VAL A 132 -1.70 8.17 -1.03
C VAL A 132 -3.12 8.56 -1.40
N LEU A 133 -4.07 8.28 -0.51
CA LEU A 133 -5.47 8.63 -0.73
C LEU A 133 -5.70 10.14 -0.59
N PRO A 134 -6.52 10.76 -1.46
CA PRO A 134 -6.86 12.17 -1.33
C PRO A 134 -7.91 12.42 -0.23
N ARG A 135 -8.07 13.68 0.16
CA ARG A 135 -9.06 14.12 1.15
C ARG A 135 -10.47 13.58 0.94
N GLY A 136 -10.93 13.55 -0.33
CA GLY A 136 -12.27 13.05 -0.69
C GLY A 136 -12.42 11.53 -0.58
N ALA A 137 -11.32 10.80 -0.42
CA ALA A 137 -11.27 9.35 -0.31
C ALA A 137 -11.19 8.84 1.13
N HIS A 138 -10.86 9.71 2.09
CA HIS A 138 -10.82 9.36 3.49
C HIS A 138 -12.22 9.16 4.07
N GLY A 139 -12.32 8.31 5.11
CA GLY A 139 -13.55 8.05 5.83
C GLY A 139 -13.38 8.22 7.33
N ILE A 140 -14.41 7.82 8.06
CA ILE A 140 -14.47 7.92 9.52
C ILE A 140 -14.32 6.57 10.22
N ARG A 141 -14.17 5.49 9.44
CA ARG A 141 -14.12 4.13 9.95
C ARG A 141 -13.17 3.30 9.10
N HIS A 142 -12.17 2.71 9.76
CA HIS A 142 -11.08 1.98 9.11
C HIS A 142 -10.81 0.68 9.88
N ARG A 143 -10.56 -0.40 9.14
CA ARG A 143 -10.18 -1.70 9.69
C ARG A 143 -8.69 -1.90 9.45
N VAL A 144 -7.94 -2.08 10.52
CA VAL A 144 -6.49 -2.24 10.47
C VAL A 144 -6.14 -3.57 9.82
N ALA A 145 -5.16 -3.55 8.94
CA ALA A 145 -4.47 -4.74 8.45
C ALA A 145 -3.01 -4.36 8.21
N SER A 146 -2.10 -5.18 8.72
CA SER A 146 -0.65 -5.07 8.53
C SER A 146 -0.06 -6.48 8.50
N TYR A 147 1.23 -6.62 8.79
CA TYR A 147 1.87 -7.87 9.18
C TYR A 147 2.71 -7.58 10.45
N PRO A 148 2.85 -8.51 11.40
CA PRO A 148 3.53 -8.22 12.65
C PRO A 148 5.00 -7.86 12.39
N ALA A 149 5.48 -6.87 13.15
CA ALA A 149 6.91 -6.62 13.22
C ALA A 149 7.62 -7.82 13.85
N THR A 150 8.80 -8.18 13.33
CA THR A 150 9.60 -9.27 13.91
C THR A 150 10.70 -8.67 14.76
N LEU A 151 11.04 -9.34 15.87
CA LEU A 151 12.25 -8.96 16.61
C LEU A 151 13.47 -9.20 15.74
N GLU A 152 14.14 -8.13 15.35
CA GLU A 152 15.51 -8.22 14.86
C GLU A 152 16.48 -8.07 16.03
N ASN A 153 17.72 -8.56 15.90
CA ASN A 153 18.76 -8.34 16.91
C ASN A 153 18.90 -6.82 17.15
N VAL A 154 18.28 -6.32 18.23
CA VAL A 154 18.25 -4.89 18.62
C VAL A 154 19.65 -4.30 18.74
N GLU A 155 20.68 -5.14 18.89
CA GLU A 155 22.10 -4.74 18.89
C GLU A 155 22.58 -4.22 17.53
N ASP A 156 22.05 -4.71 16.40
CA ASP A 156 22.51 -4.37 15.05
C ASP A 156 21.81 -3.14 14.45
N PHE A 157 20.53 -2.90 14.75
CA PHE A 157 19.73 -1.80 14.16
C PHE A 157 19.21 -0.76 15.18
N GLY A 158 19.33 -1.02 16.48
CA GLY A 158 19.08 -0.01 17.53
C GLY A 158 17.62 0.44 17.72
N THR A 159 16.65 -0.19 17.04
CA THR A 159 15.21 0.08 17.18
C THR A 159 14.49 -1.13 17.78
N SER A 160 13.42 -0.88 18.55
CA SER A 160 12.44 -1.91 18.89
C SER A 160 11.46 -2.00 17.73
N ALA A 161 11.48 -3.10 16.99
CA ALA A 161 10.56 -3.30 15.90
C ALA A 161 9.10 -3.23 16.40
N ALA A 162 8.28 -2.41 15.73
CA ALA A 162 6.89 -2.21 16.09
C ALA A 162 6.00 -2.30 14.85
N GLU A 163 4.91 -3.04 14.97
CA GLU A 163 3.74 -2.84 14.12
C GLU A 163 3.07 -1.56 14.61
N TYR A 164 2.57 -0.72 13.71
CA TYR A 164 1.92 0.51 14.10
C TYR A 164 0.77 0.89 13.18
N VAL A 165 -0.11 1.73 13.71
CA VAL A 165 -1.09 2.48 12.95
C VAL A 165 -0.87 3.97 13.19
N ALA A 166 -0.83 4.74 12.12
CA ALA A 166 -0.79 6.20 12.14
C ALA A 166 -2.12 6.77 11.63
N VAL A 167 -2.73 7.66 12.41
CA VAL A 167 -3.97 8.36 12.07
C VAL A 167 -3.70 9.85 11.99
N ILE A 168 -3.83 10.43 10.79
CA ILE A 168 -3.64 11.86 10.54
C ILE A 168 -5.01 12.55 10.52
N ALA A 169 -5.18 13.59 11.33
CA ALA A 169 -6.38 14.42 11.29
C ALA A 169 -6.36 15.39 10.10
N THR A 170 -7.45 15.38 9.33
CA THR A 170 -7.66 16.29 8.19
C THR A 170 -8.37 17.59 8.57
N ALA A 171 -8.83 17.70 9.82
CA ALA A 171 -9.49 18.86 10.39
C ALA A 171 -9.18 18.97 11.88
N ASP A 172 -9.31 20.19 12.42
CA ASP A 172 -9.15 20.45 13.84
C ASP A 172 -10.24 19.77 14.69
N ASP A 173 -9.98 19.58 15.98
CA ASP A 173 -10.91 18.97 16.94
C ASP A 173 -11.46 17.59 16.49
N THR A 174 -10.64 16.78 15.80
CA THR A 174 -11.02 15.43 15.36
C THR A 174 -10.87 14.43 16.52
N GLU A 175 -11.97 13.84 16.97
CA GLU A 175 -11.95 12.76 17.97
C GLU A 175 -11.69 11.43 17.26
N VAL A 176 -10.73 10.64 17.75
CA VAL A 176 -10.35 9.33 17.22
C VAL A 176 -10.44 8.29 18.33
N THR A 177 -11.02 7.14 18.02
CA THR A 177 -11.09 5.95 18.87
C THR A 177 -10.48 4.78 18.12
N PHE A 178 -9.47 4.16 18.71
CA PHE A 178 -8.95 2.85 18.31
C PHE A 178 -9.49 1.79 19.24
N THR A 179 -9.95 0.67 18.70
CA THR A 179 -10.43 -0.51 19.42
C THR A 179 -9.66 -1.73 18.98
N LEU A 180 -8.91 -2.33 19.90
CA LEU A 180 -8.12 -3.54 19.68
C LEU A 180 -9.04 -4.75 19.46
N ALA A 181 -8.89 -5.44 18.33
CA ALA A 181 -9.72 -6.60 18.00
C ALA A 181 -9.20 -7.90 18.63
N ASP A 182 -7.91 -8.21 18.46
CA ASP A 182 -7.36 -9.48 18.93
C ASP A 182 -7.28 -9.53 20.47
N PRO A 183 -7.91 -10.52 21.13
CA PRO A 183 -7.84 -10.68 22.57
C PRO A 183 -6.44 -11.04 23.10
N ASN A 184 -5.55 -11.53 22.24
CA ASN A 184 -4.18 -11.92 22.56
C ASN A 184 -3.14 -10.85 22.20
N SER A 185 -3.57 -9.67 21.76
CA SER A 185 -2.65 -8.57 21.43
C SER A 185 -2.68 -7.45 22.48
N VAL A 186 -1.66 -6.60 22.46
CA VAL A 186 -1.49 -5.46 23.35
C VAL A 186 -0.77 -4.33 22.63
N THR A 187 -1.23 -3.09 22.80
CA THR A 187 -0.50 -1.90 22.33
C THR A 187 0.37 -1.28 23.42
N SER A 188 1.37 -0.50 23.03
CA SER A 188 2.18 0.28 23.96
C SER A 188 1.42 1.50 24.46
N ALA A 189 1.58 1.86 25.74
CA ALA A 189 1.18 3.16 26.25
C ALA A 189 2.14 4.26 25.76
N SER A 190 1.69 5.52 25.73
CA SER A 190 2.60 6.62 25.39
C SER A 190 3.66 6.85 26.48
N PRO A 191 4.91 7.21 26.12
CA PRO A 191 5.97 7.44 27.10
C PRO A 191 5.67 8.53 28.14
N ASP A 192 4.84 9.52 27.78
CA ASP A 192 4.40 10.61 28.66
C ASP A 192 3.18 10.25 29.54
N GLY A 193 2.60 9.06 29.35
CA GLY A 193 1.46 8.54 30.10
C GLY A 193 0.12 9.18 29.74
N THR A 194 0.03 9.94 28.64
CA THR A 194 -1.23 10.57 28.19
C THR A 194 -2.16 9.59 27.49
N LEU A 195 -1.63 8.61 26.76
CA LEU A 195 -2.38 7.55 26.10
C LEU A 195 -2.12 6.21 26.79
N PRO A 196 -3.17 5.47 27.19
CA PRO A 196 -3.01 4.14 27.76
C PRO A 196 -2.68 3.11 26.67
N ALA A 197 -2.11 1.99 27.09
CA ALA A 197 -2.07 0.75 26.30
C ALA A 197 -3.50 0.21 26.11
N ALA A 198 -3.79 -0.36 24.93
CA ALA A 198 -4.95 -1.20 24.72
C ALA A 198 -4.60 -2.67 25.01
N ASP A 199 -5.38 -3.32 25.86
CA ASP A 199 -5.21 -4.70 26.27
C ASP A 199 -6.58 -5.30 26.66
N ASN A 200 -7.04 -6.26 25.85
CA ASN A 200 -8.30 -6.97 26.05
C ASN A 200 -8.29 -7.83 27.33
N ALA A 201 -7.14 -8.38 27.73
CA ALA A 201 -7.00 -9.25 28.89
C ALA A 201 -7.27 -8.53 30.22
N ILE A 202 -7.07 -7.21 30.26
CA ILE A 202 -7.38 -6.36 31.42
C ILE A 202 -8.65 -5.52 31.24
N GLY A 203 -9.39 -5.71 30.14
CA GLY A 203 -10.63 -4.99 29.84
C GLY A 203 -10.44 -3.54 29.42
N ALA A 204 -9.26 -3.17 28.91
CA ALA A 204 -8.92 -1.83 28.44
C ALA A 204 -8.64 -1.86 26.93
N SER A 205 -9.63 -2.16 26.10
CA SER A 205 -9.43 -2.42 24.67
C SER A 205 -9.34 -1.19 23.78
N THR A 206 -9.46 0.03 24.34
CA THR A 206 -9.63 1.26 23.55
C THR A 206 -8.59 2.32 23.87
N VAL A 207 -8.09 3.00 22.84
CA VAL A 207 -7.33 4.25 22.94
C VAL A 207 -8.14 5.36 22.30
N THR A 208 -8.22 6.52 22.95
CA THR A 208 -8.97 7.68 22.45
C THR A 208 -8.10 8.93 22.49
N ALA A 209 -8.18 9.75 21.45
CA ALA A 209 -7.44 11.00 21.34
C ALA A 209 -8.29 12.07 20.63
N THR A 210 -7.95 13.33 20.86
CA THR A 210 -8.42 14.46 20.04
C THR A 210 -7.21 15.03 19.31
N LEU A 211 -7.35 15.26 18.01
CA LEU A 211 -6.28 15.68 17.12
C LEU A 211 -6.69 16.97 16.40
N ASP A 212 -5.75 17.91 16.32
CA ASP A 212 -5.85 19.04 15.40
C ASP A 212 -5.31 18.68 14.01
N ARG A 213 -5.64 19.47 12.98
CA ARG A 213 -5.21 19.18 11.60
C ARG A 213 -3.67 19.02 11.54
N LEU A 214 -3.22 17.97 10.86
CA LEU A 214 -1.81 17.54 10.75
C LEU A 214 -1.18 16.98 12.05
N GLU A 215 -1.94 16.86 13.14
CA GLU A 215 -1.52 15.98 14.22
C GLU A 215 -1.75 14.51 13.83
N VAL A 216 -0.83 13.68 14.28
CA VAL A 216 -0.80 12.24 14.02
C VAL A 216 -0.88 11.51 15.34
N LEU A 217 -1.91 10.69 15.50
CA LEU A 217 -1.96 9.65 16.53
C LEU A 217 -1.22 8.43 16.00
N VAL A 218 -0.14 8.03 16.66
CA VAL A 218 0.49 6.72 16.45
C VAL A 218 0.05 5.78 17.56
N ILE A 219 -0.29 4.55 17.19
CA ILE A 219 -0.54 3.44 18.10
C ILE A 219 0.42 2.33 17.69
N ALA A 220 1.38 2.03 18.56
CA ALA A 220 2.40 1.02 18.31
C ALA A 220 2.15 -0.25 19.12
N SER A 221 2.38 -1.41 18.51
CA SER A 221 2.37 -2.74 19.12
C SER A 221 3.82 -3.24 19.22
N PRO A 222 4.32 -3.63 20.40
CA PRO A 222 5.64 -4.23 20.50
C PRO A 222 5.67 -5.60 19.79
N ALA A 223 6.76 -5.95 19.11
CA ALA A 223 6.88 -7.26 18.44
C ALA A 223 6.65 -8.47 19.36
N VAL A 224 6.97 -8.35 20.65
CA VAL A 224 6.67 -9.37 21.67
C VAL A 224 5.53 -8.90 22.56
N ASN A 225 4.52 -9.75 22.69
CA ASN A 225 3.44 -9.51 23.63
C ASN A 225 4.00 -9.51 25.07
N PRO A 226 3.87 -8.41 25.83
CA PRO A 226 4.44 -8.31 27.18
C PRO A 226 3.75 -9.21 28.21
N ASN A 227 2.52 -9.66 27.94
CA ASN A 227 1.73 -10.52 28.80
C ASN A 227 2.07 -12.01 28.61
N THR A 228 2.35 -12.46 27.38
CA THR A 228 2.60 -13.88 27.06
C THR A 228 4.08 -14.17 26.81
N GLY A 229 4.85 -13.18 26.33
CA GLY A 229 6.21 -13.37 25.83
C GLY A 229 6.29 -13.98 24.44
N GLU A 230 5.15 -14.08 23.73
CA GLU A 230 5.05 -14.64 22.37
C GLU A 230 5.20 -13.53 21.31
N GLN A 231 5.62 -13.91 20.10
CA GLN A 231 5.90 -13.00 18.96
C GLN A 231 4.71 -12.84 18.02
N ASP A 232 3.50 -13.05 18.52
CA ASP A 232 2.23 -13.01 17.79
C ASP A 232 1.41 -11.76 18.15
N ASN A 233 2.09 -10.66 18.52
CA ASN A 233 1.44 -9.45 19.00
C ASN A 233 0.97 -8.54 17.85
N GLU A 234 -0.05 -9.00 17.13
CA GLU A 234 -0.57 -8.37 15.93
C GLU A 234 -1.83 -7.53 16.19
N ILE A 235 -1.91 -6.31 15.64
CA ILE A 235 -3.09 -5.43 15.78
C ILE A 235 -4.02 -5.42 14.56
N THR A 236 -3.78 -6.27 13.57
CA THR A 236 -4.72 -6.56 12.46
C THR A 236 -6.13 -6.85 12.98
N GLY A 237 -7.14 -6.39 12.25
CA GLY A 237 -8.56 -6.52 12.61
C GLY A 237 -9.09 -5.41 13.53
N SER A 238 -8.19 -4.67 14.18
CA SER A 238 -8.56 -3.53 15.04
C SER A 238 -9.33 -2.47 14.27
N LEU A 239 -10.16 -1.70 14.99
CA LEU A 239 -11.06 -0.73 14.40
C LEU A 239 -10.67 0.69 14.80
N ILE A 240 -10.64 1.58 13.82
CA ILE A 240 -10.50 3.02 14.03
C ILE A 240 -11.81 3.69 13.66
N GLU A 241 -12.32 4.53 14.56
CA GLU A 241 -13.50 5.35 14.37
C GLU A 241 -13.18 6.79 14.70
N SER A 242 -13.71 7.75 13.94
CA SER A 242 -13.45 9.17 14.15
C SER A 242 -14.67 10.06 13.94
N SER A 243 -14.64 11.28 14.49
CA SER A 243 -15.70 12.27 14.33
C SER A 243 -15.66 13.00 12.97
N ALA A 244 -14.52 12.99 12.30
CA ALA A 244 -14.26 13.56 10.98
C ALA A 244 -13.34 12.64 10.16
N ALA A 245 -13.28 12.84 8.85
CA ALA A 245 -12.49 11.98 7.98
C ALA A 245 -10.99 12.05 8.33
N VAL A 246 -10.32 10.90 8.36
CA VAL A 246 -8.90 10.77 8.72
C VAL A 246 -8.13 9.99 7.66
N ALA A 247 -6.87 10.34 7.46
CA ALA A 247 -5.95 9.47 6.72
C ALA A 247 -5.40 8.43 7.70
N VAL A 248 -5.39 7.16 7.32
CA VAL A 248 -4.94 6.07 8.17
C VAL A 248 -3.91 5.27 7.42
N TYR A 249 -2.80 4.94 8.08
CA TYR A 249 -1.74 4.09 7.57
C TYR A 249 -1.45 3.00 8.58
N ALA A 250 -1.17 1.79 8.10
CA ALA A 250 -0.66 0.72 8.94
C ALA A 250 0.63 0.17 8.34
N GLY A 251 1.49 -0.34 9.20
CA GLY A 251 2.77 -0.85 8.79
C GLY A 251 3.55 -1.51 9.92
N ALA A 252 4.77 -1.88 9.60
CA ALA A 252 5.76 -2.38 10.54
C ALA A 252 7.12 -1.81 10.15
N SER A 253 7.90 -1.40 11.14
CA SER A 253 9.23 -0.82 10.94
C SER A 253 10.20 -1.78 10.24
N ILE A 254 10.04 -3.06 10.54
CA ILE A 254 10.67 -4.19 9.86
C ILE A 254 9.82 -5.43 10.07
N THR A 255 9.56 -6.17 8.99
CA THR A 255 8.85 -7.44 9.04
C THR A 255 9.51 -8.46 8.13
N TYR A 256 9.39 -9.73 8.47
CA TYR A 256 9.71 -10.86 7.61
C TYR A 256 8.41 -11.58 7.28
N ILE A 257 8.23 -11.93 6.01
CA ILE A 257 7.02 -12.59 5.54
C ILE A 257 7.42 -13.91 4.87
N PRO A 258 7.10 -15.07 5.48
CA PRO A 258 6.47 -15.25 6.78
C PRO A 258 7.41 -14.91 7.95
N THR A 259 6.83 -14.70 9.13
CA THR A 259 7.59 -14.52 10.37
C THR A 259 8.47 -15.75 10.64
N PRO A 260 9.78 -15.60 10.86
CA PRO A 260 10.66 -16.72 11.13
C PRO A 260 10.36 -17.37 12.48
N PRO A 261 10.52 -18.69 12.61
CA PRO A 261 10.38 -19.40 13.88
C PRO A 261 11.43 -19.00 14.93
N ASP A 262 12.65 -18.66 14.48
CA ASP A 262 13.74 -18.16 15.32
C ASP A 262 14.06 -16.71 14.93
N PRO A 263 13.72 -15.72 15.77
CA PRO A 263 13.99 -14.31 15.49
C PRO A 263 15.46 -13.92 15.66
N THR A 264 16.29 -14.81 16.23
CA THR A 264 17.71 -14.53 16.45
C THR A 264 18.58 -14.86 15.24
N ASP A 265 18.00 -15.57 14.26
CA ASP A 265 18.62 -15.95 12.99
C ASP A 265 17.59 -15.83 11.84
N PRO A 266 17.06 -14.61 11.59
CA PRO A 266 16.03 -14.43 10.58
C PRO A 266 16.63 -14.60 9.17
N PRO A 267 15.91 -15.25 8.24
CA PRO A 267 16.35 -15.33 6.85
C PRO A 267 16.31 -13.93 6.24
N CYS A 268 17.22 -13.63 5.31
CA CYS A 268 17.12 -12.37 4.59
C CYS A 268 15.88 -12.37 3.66
N CYS A 269 15.23 -11.25 3.41
CA CYS A 269 15.40 -9.95 4.04
C CYS A 269 14.08 -9.52 4.68
N GLY A 270 14.18 -8.74 5.75
CA GLY A 270 13.03 -8.08 6.35
C GLY A 270 13.02 -6.63 5.88
N ASP A 271 11.84 -6.06 5.70
CA ASP A 271 11.70 -4.66 5.26
C ASP A 271 10.58 -3.95 6.02
N LEU A 272 10.62 -2.62 5.97
CA LEU A 272 9.50 -1.75 6.27
C LEU A 272 8.31 -2.16 5.38
N ILE A 273 7.14 -2.29 5.97
CA ILE A 273 5.88 -2.23 5.22
C ILE A 273 5.05 -1.04 5.71
N LEU A 274 4.39 -0.34 4.81
CA LEU A 274 3.52 0.77 5.10
C LEU A 274 2.53 1.00 3.96
N GLU A 275 1.24 0.96 4.27
CA GLU A 275 0.22 1.25 3.26
C GLU A 275 -0.95 2.05 3.84
N ALA A 276 -1.57 2.87 2.98
CA ALA A 276 -2.77 3.60 3.36
C ALA A 276 -3.95 2.64 3.54
N ILE A 277 -4.63 2.71 4.69
CA ILE A 277 -5.81 1.91 4.98
C ILE A 277 -7.05 2.60 4.41
N PRO A 278 -7.76 1.99 3.44
CA PRO A 278 -8.98 2.58 2.93
C PRO A 278 -10.11 2.51 3.98
N PRO A 279 -11.12 3.40 3.89
CA PRO A 279 -12.23 3.32 4.81
C PRO A 279 -13.08 2.07 4.56
N THR A 280 -13.66 1.50 5.61
CA THR A 280 -14.47 0.26 5.56
C THR A 280 -15.68 0.34 4.62
N THR A 281 -16.11 1.55 4.27
CA THR A 281 -17.17 1.81 3.29
C THR A 281 -16.80 1.41 1.87
N VAL A 282 -15.51 1.28 1.54
CA VAL A 282 -15.06 0.87 0.21
C VAL A 282 -14.91 -0.64 0.08
N LEU A 283 -14.92 -1.37 1.20
CA LEU A 283 -14.78 -2.83 1.18
C LEU A 283 -16.00 -3.45 0.50
N GLY A 284 -15.74 -4.43 -0.36
CA GLY A 284 -16.74 -5.13 -1.16
C GLY A 284 -16.69 -6.63 -0.94
N THR A 285 -17.35 -7.37 -1.83
CA THR A 285 -17.54 -8.82 -1.71
C THR A 285 -16.80 -9.62 -2.78
N SER A 286 -16.17 -8.98 -3.77
CA SER A 286 -15.58 -9.63 -4.93
C SER A 286 -14.24 -9.03 -5.27
N TYR A 287 -13.19 -9.85 -5.25
CA TYR A 287 -11.80 -9.44 -5.45
C TYR A 287 -11.08 -10.42 -6.38
N ALA A 288 -10.10 -9.92 -7.12
CA ALA A 288 -9.13 -10.76 -7.80
C ALA A 288 -7.85 -10.82 -6.96
N GLY A 289 -7.30 -12.02 -6.82
CA GLY A 289 -5.99 -12.26 -6.22
C GLY A 289 -5.02 -12.72 -7.30
N VAL A 290 -4.21 -11.82 -7.84
CA VAL A 290 -3.24 -12.15 -8.89
C VAL A 290 -1.85 -12.15 -8.31
N LYS A 291 -1.22 -13.33 -8.30
CA LYS A 291 0.16 -13.48 -7.84
C LYS A 291 1.10 -12.55 -8.61
N PHE A 292 2.11 -12.00 -7.96
CA PHE A 292 3.21 -11.26 -8.60
C PHE A 292 3.96 -12.12 -9.63
N GLN A 293 4.84 -11.49 -10.41
CA GLN A 293 5.72 -12.20 -11.32
C GLN A 293 6.61 -13.14 -10.49
N PRO A 294 6.51 -14.47 -10.68
CA PRO A 294 7.26 -15.39 -9.83
C PRO A 294 8.77 -15.23 -10.03
N LEU A 295 9.51 -15.16 -8.93
CA LEU A 295 10.97 -15.19 -8.90
C LEU A 295 11.49 -16.65 -8.82
N GLY A 296 10.68 -17.55 -8.30
CA GLY A 296 10.94 -18.97 -8.12
C GLY A 296 9.66 -19.72 -7.76
N GLU A 297 9.71 -20.45 -6.64
CA GLU A 297 8.56 -21.22 -6.11
C GLU A 297 7.89 -20.51 -4.91
N GLU A 298 8.24 -19.25 -4.65
CA GLU A 298 7.68 -18.48 -3.55
C GLU A 298 6.16 -18.28 -3.72
N PRO A 299 5.36 -18.42 -2.65
CA PRO A 299 3.99 -17.97 -2.63
C PRO A 299 3.95 -16.46 -2.44
N ASP A 300 2.81 -15.90 -2.76
CA ASP A 300 2.40 -14.62 -2.20
C ASP A 300 1.55 -14.89 -0.95
N VAL A 301 1.49 -13.93 -0.04
CA VAL A 301 0.62 -14.01 1.14
C VAL A 301 -0.60 -13.13 0.92
N TRP A 302 -1.76 -13.71 1.14
CA TRP A 302 -3.05 -13.03 1.04
C TRP A 302 -3.73 -13.06 2.38
N ARG A 303 -3.97 -11.88 2.95
CA ARG A 303 -4.64 -11.73 4.23
C ARG A 303 -6.08 -11.31 4.02
N PHE A 304 -6.98 -12.13 4.54
CA PHE A 304 -8.41 -11.89 4.54
C PHE A 304 -8.81 -11.37 5.91
N VAL A 305 -9.43 -10.19 5.99
CA VAL A 305 -9.91 -9.63 7.26
C VAL A 305 -11.42 -9.43 7.19
N GLY A 306 -12.16 -10.01 8.15
CA GLY A 306 -13.61 -9.90 8.21
C GLY A 306 -14.04 -8.49 8.58
N ASN A 307 -14.90 -7.86 7.76
CA ASN A 307 -15.47 -6.57 8.14
C ASN A 307 -16.77 -6.71 8.96
N ALA A 308 -17.45 -7.84 8.85
CA ALA A 308 -18.69 -8.15 9.54
C ALA A 308 -18.71 -9.60 10.04
N ASP A 309 -19.45 -9.85 11.12
CA ASP A 309 -19.61 -11.19 11.68
C ASP A 309 -20.26 -12.16 10.67
N GLY A 310 -19.82 -13.42 10.67
CA GLY A 310 -20.34 -14.44 9.76
C GLY A 310 -19.99 -14.22 8.28
N THR A 311 -18.89 -13.52 8.01
CA THR A 311 -18.33 -13.41 6.65
C THR A 311 -17.82 -14.79 6.21
N THR A 312 -18.17 -15.20 5.01
CA THR A 312 -17.73 -16.44 4.37
C THR A 312 -17.22 -16.09 2.98
N VAL A 313 -15.94 -16.34 2.74
CA VAL A 313 -15.24 -16.09 1.48
C VAL A 313 -15.00 -17.43 0.77
N THR A 314 -15.30 -17.49 -0.52
CA THR A 314 -15.05 -18.65 -1.39
C THR A 314 -13.98 -18.26 -2.41
N LEU A 315 -12.89 -19.02 -2.44
CA LEU A 315 -11.80 -18.88 -3.40
C LEU A 315 -11.99 -19.87 -4.55
N THR A 316 -11.86 -19.40 -5.78
CA THR A 316 -11.93 -20.20 -7.00
C THR A 316 -10.78 -19.86 -7.95
N GLY A 317 -10.52 -20.71 -8.96
CA GLY A 317 -9.42 -20.53 -9.91
C GLY A 317 -8.27 -21.48 -9.60
N GLY A 318 -7.09 -20.95 -9.25
CA GLY A 318 -5.96 -21.78 -8.84
C GLY A 318 -6.09 -22.32 -7.40
N LEU A 319 -7.08 -21.84 -6.64
CA LEU A 319 -7.44 -22.33 -5.31
C LEU A 319 -8.92 -22.74 -5.26
N ASP A 320 -9.24 -23.71 -4.40
CA ASP A 320 -10.60 -24.09 -4.03
C ASP A 320 -10.68 -24.21 -2.50
N GLN A 321 -11.11 -23.12 -1.85
CA GLN A 321 -11.11 -22.99 -0.40
C GLN A 321 -12.29 -22.10 0.07
N VAL A 322 -12.79 -22.38 1.27
CA VAL A 322 -13.77 -21.54 1.96
C VAL A 322 -13.18 -21.05 3.27
N ILE A 323 -13.25 -19.75 3.51
CA ILE A 323 -12.75 -19.06 4.71
C ILE A 323 -13.96 -18.49 5.44
N ALA A 324 -14.04 -18.69 6.76
CA ALA A 324 -15.05 -18.08 7.62
C ALA A 324 -14.36 -17.08 8.56
N LEU A 325 -14.94 -15.89 8.70
CA LEU A 325 -14.40 -14.78 9.48
C LEU A 325 -15.53 -14.08 10.23
N ASP A 326 -15.32 -13.79 11.50
CA ASP A 326 -16.07 -12.76 12.21
C ASP A 326 -15.41 -11.37 12.06
N ALA A 327 -16.08 -10.30 12.53
CA ALA A 327 -15.58 -8.94 12.38
C ALA A 327 -14.24 -8.75 13.12
N GLY A 328 -13.20 -8.38 12.38
CA GLY A 328 -11.85 -8.23 12.90
C GLY A 328 -11.05 -9.54 12.96
N GLU A 329 -11.64 -10.70 12.69
CA GLU A 329 -10.86 -11.93 12.50
C GLU A 329 -10.13 -11.87 11.15
N PHE A 330 -8.97 -12.53 11.09
CA PHE A 330 -8.21 -12.63 9.85
C PHE A 330 -7.60 -14.02 9.65
N VAL A 331 -7.29 -14.32 8.38
CA VAL A 331 -6.62 -15.56 7.95
C VAL A 331 -5.64 -15.21 6.84
N ASP A 332 -4.43 -15.76 6.95
CA ASP A 332 -3.43 -15.73 5.89
C ASP A 332 -3.49 -16.98 5.01
N VAL A 333 -3.43 -16.76 3.70
CA VAL A 333 -3.33 -17.80 2.68
C VAL A 333 -2.05 -17.60 1.89
N PHE A 334 -1.16 -18.58 1.98
CA PHE A 334 0.09 -18.64 1.23
C PHE A 334 -0.14 -19.47 -0.03
N THR A 335 0.04 -18.86 -1.20
CA THR A 335 -0.26 -19.53 -2.48
C THR A 335 0.63 -19.07 -3.64
N PRO A 336 1.12 -19.99 -4.49
CA PRO A 336 1.76 -19.65 -5.76
C PRO A 336 0.74 -19.42 -6.89
N GLU A 337 -0.55 -19.50 -6.59
CA GLU A 337 -1.63 -19.47 -7.57
C GLU A 337 -2.38 -18.14 -7.55
N SER A 338 -3.00 -17.79 -8.69
CA SER A 338 -3.96 -16.68 -8.76
C SER A 338 -5.39 -17.20 -8.58
N PHE A 339 -6.24 -16.42 -7.92
CA PHE A 339 -7.60 -16.82 -7.56
C PHE A 339 -8.60 -15.67 -7.70
N TRP A 340 -9.87 -16.03 -7.69
CA TRP A 340 -10.99 -15.12 -7.53
C TRP A 340 -11.62 -15.36 -6.16
N ALA A 341 -11.87 -14.29 -5.40
CA ALA A 341 -12.49 -14.36 -4.08
C ALA A 341 -13.89 -13.74 -4.11
N GLU A 342 -14.89 -14.49 -3.66
CA GLU A 342 -16.27 -14.03 -3.56
C GLU A 342 -16.84 -14.32 -2.16
N ALA A 343 -17.47 -13.32 -1.54
CA ALA A 343 -17.98 -13.41 -0.19
C ALA A 343 -19.47 -13.07 -0.09
N ASN A 344 -20.11 -13.53 0.98
CA ASN A 344 -21.48 -13.14 1.33
C ASN A 344 -21.59 -11.75 1.98
N LEU A 345 -20.49 -11.23 2.54
CA LEU A 345 -20.40 -9.95 3.26
C LEU A 345 -19.07 -9.25 2.95
N PRO A 346 -19.00 -7.91 3.10
CA PRO A 346 -17.77 -7.17 2.84
C PRO A 346 -16.58 -7.67 3.67
N PHE A 347 -15.42 -7.77 3.05
CA PHE A 347 -14.17 -8.13 3.71
C PHE A 347 -13.01 -7.34 3.12
N ALA A 348 -11.88 -7.33 3.80
CA ALA A 348 -10.64 -6.71 3.38
C ALA A 348 -9.68 -7.78 2.83
N LEU A 349 -8.97 -7.46 1.75
CA LEU A 349 -7.95 -8.32 1.15
C LEU A 349 -6.65 -7.54 1.00
N VAL A 350 -5.60 -8.03 1.66
CA VAL A 350 -4.25 -7.45 1.60
C VAL A 350 -3.30 -8.47 0.99
N HIS A 351 -2.42 -7.99 0.13
CA HIS A 351 -1.48 -8.78 -0.64
C HIS A 351 -0.06 -8.41 -0.21
N PHE A 352 0.72 -9.41 0.17
CA PHE A 352 2.10 -9.22 0.59
C PHE A 352 3.07 -10.00 -0.30
N MET A 353 4.22 -9.40 -0.52
CA MET A 353 5.43 -10.11 -0.97
C MET A 353 6.09 -10.84 0.19
N THR A 354 6.77 -11.94 -0.13
CA THR A 354 7.55 -12.72 0.84
C THR A 354 9.00 -12.26 0.86
N SER A 355 9.69 -12.50 1.98
CA SER A 355 11.12 -12.28 2.11
C SER A 355 11.92 -13.07 1.06
N SER A 356 12.99 -12.47 0.50
CA SER A 356 13.78 -13.02 -0.62
C SER A 356 14.28 -14.45 -0.45
N GLN A 357 14.57 -14.90 0.77
CA GLN A 357 15.05 -16.27 1.02
C GLN A 357 13.93 -17.30 1.22
N TYR A 358 12.65 -16.96 0.97
CA TYR A 358 11.56 -17.94 1.03
C TYR A 358 11.83 -19.18 0.14
N ALA A 359 12.44 -18.99 -1.03
CA ALA A 359 12.54 -20.02 -2.07
C ALA A 359 13.86 -20.82 -2.08
N ALA A 360 14.66 -20.78 -1.02
CA ALA A 360 15.85 -21.61 -0.87
C ALA A 360 15.50 -22.93 -0.16
N VAL A 361 15.92 -24.03 -0.75
CA VAL A 361 15.76 -25.42 -0.32
C VAL A 361 16.17 -25.60 1.16
N ASP A 362 15.26 -26.06 2.01
CA ASP A 362 15.36 -26.06 3.49
C ASP A 362 15.20 -24.64 4.06
N PRO A 363 14.09 -24.32 4.76
CA PRO A 363 13.80 -22.94 5.21
C PRO A 363 14.88 -22.31 6.11
N PHE A 364 15.93 -23.05 6.48
CA PHE A 364 17.08 -22.59 7.27
C PHE A 364 18.42 -23.26 6.87
N GLY A 365 18.60 -23.69 5.60
CA GLY A 365 19.78 -24.43 5.14
C GLY A 365 20.45 -23.90 3.86
N ASP A 366 21.73 -23.52 3.97
CA ASP A 366 22.72 -23.17 2.94
C ASP A 366 22.29 -22.16 1.82
N GLU A 367 22.42 -20.85 2.13
CA GLU A 367 22.93 -19.70 1.32
C GLU A 367 22.61 -19.58 -0.19
N GLN A 368 21.59 -20.26 -0.72
CA GLN A 368 21.23 -20.17 -2.13
C GLN A 368 19.76 -19.81 -2.23
N GLY A 369 19.49 -18.49 -2.19
CA GLY A 369 18.24 -17.93 -2.69
C GLY A 369 17.86 -18.53 -4.05
N PRO A 370 16.60 -18.42 -4.50
CA PRO A 370 16.16 -19.00 -5.76
C PRO A 370 17.18 -18.65 -6.85
N SER A 371 17.64 -19.65 -7.62
CA SER A 371 18.44 -19.38 -8.81
C SER A 371 17.54 -18.69 -9.82
N VAL A 372 17.32 -17.40 -9.64
CA VAL A 372 16.45 -16.59 -10.47
C VAL A 372 16.97 -16.66 -11.90
N ALA A 373 16.05 -16.84 -12.85
CA ALA A 373 16.33 -16.47 -14.22
C ALA A 373 16.89 -15.05 -14.20
N THR A 374 17.98 -14.78 -14.92
CA THR A 374 18.59 -13.44 -15.04
C THR A 374 17.48 -12.40 -15.14
N LEU A 375 17.34 -11.56 -14.11
CA LEU A 375 16.45 -10.41 -14.20
C LEU A 375 16.96 -9.52 -15.35
N ASP A 376 16.10 -8.64 -15.85
CA ASP A 376 16.45 -7.69 -16.90
C ASP A 376 17.61 -6.75 -16.53
N CYS A 377 17.98 -6.66 -15.24
CA CYS A 377 19.15 -5.97 -14.70
C CYS A 377 20.42 -6.83 -14.52
N GLY A 378 20.39 -8.12 -14.86
CA GLY A 378 21.54 -9.03 -14.69
C GLY A 378 21.46 -9.90 -13.44
N ASP A 379 22.63 -10.24 -12.88
CA ASP A 379 22.73 -11.10 -11.69
C ASP A 379 22.31 -10.27 -10.46
N VAL A 380 21.18 -10.63 -9.85
CA VAL A 380 20.71 -10.08 -8.59
C VAL A 380 20.96 -11.09 -7.47
N ASP A 381 21.46 -10.59 -6.34
CA ASP A 381 21.52 -11.36 -5.10
C ASP A 381 20.19 -11.19 -4.36
N HIS A 382 19.60 -12.28 -3.87
CA HIS A 382 18.36 -12.32 -3.08
C HIS A 382 17.27 -11.33 -3.53
N PRO A 383 16.68 -11.45 -4.73
CA PRO A 383 15.69 -10.49 -5.19
C PRO A 383 14.42 -10.51 -4.33
N GLY A 384 13.94 -9.31 -4.01
CA GLY A 384 12.70 -9.08 -3.27
C GLY A 384 12.86 -9.01 -1.75
N ASP A 385 11.81 -8.55 -1.10
CA ASP A 385 11.63 -8.49 0.35
C ASP A 385 10.13 -8.29 0.63
N PRO A 386 9.71 -8.11 1.89
CA PRO A 386 8.32 -7.82 2.20
C PRO A 386 7.87 -6.44 1.73
N ALA A 387 6.82 -6.42 0.91
CA ALA A 387 6.08 -5.22 0.53
C ALA A 387 4.57 -5.49 0.65
N MET A 388 3.76 -4.46 0.87
CA MET A 388 2.32 -4.59 1.20
C MET A 388 1.44 -3.73 0.30
N THR A 389 0.33 -4.30 -0.19
CA THR A 389 -0.70 -3.53 -0.92
C THR A 389 -2.10 -4.03 -0.62
N TRP A 390 -3.09 -3.14 -0.75
CA TRP A 390 -4.50 -3.53 -0.73
C TRP A 390 -4.96 -4.02 -2.11
N ALA A 391 -5.64 -5.15 -2.14
CA ALA A 391 -6.51 -5.50 -3.25
C ALA A 391 -7.87 -4.81 -3.06
N TYR A 392 -8.41 -4.26 -4.14
CA TYR A 392 -9.67 -3.51 -4.08
C TYR A 392 -10.79 -4.29 -4.76
N PRO A 393 -12.04 -4.17 -4.25
CA PRO A 393 -13.15 -4.90 -4.82
C PRO A 393 -13.48 -4.36 -6.21
N THR A 394 -14.11 -5.18 -7.04
CA THR A 394 -14.39 -4.85 -8.44
C THR A 394 -15.23 -3.59 -8.64
N ASP A 395 -16.03 -3.21 -7.64
CA ASP A 395 -16.82 -1.97 -7.62
C ASP A 395 -15.95 -0.71 -7.63
N ASN A 396 -14.69 -0.82 -7.20
CA ASN A 396 -13.75 0.28 -7.06
C ASN A 396 -12.67 0.29 -8.16
N TRP A 397 -12.84 -0.51 -9.21
CA TRP A 397 -11.90 -0.55 -10.31
C TRP A 397 -12.11 0.64 -11.26
N LEU A 398 -11.02 1.25 -11.73
CA LEU A 398 -11.06 2.40 -12.63
C LEU A 398 -10.89 1.94 -14.08
N SER A 399 -11.32 2.79 -15.03
CA SER A 399 -11.09 2.60 -16.46
C SER A 399 -9.81 3.27 -16.96
N ARG A 400 -9.14 4.07 -16.12
CA ARG A 400 -7.95 4.82 -16.50
C ARG A 400 -7.02 5.02 -15.31
N TYR A 401 -5.72 4.86 -15.56
CA TYR A 401 -4.66 4.98 -14.58
C TYR A 401 -3.48 5.75 -15.17
N VAL A 402 -2.87 6.61 -14.37
CA VAL A 402 -1.58 7.24 -14.66
C VAL A 402 -0.70 6.96 -13.46
N PHE A 403 0.41 6.27 -13.68
CA PHE A 403 1.25 5.78 -12.60
C PHE A 403 2.72 5.84 -12.99
N PRO A 404 3.60 6.22 -12.06
CA PRO A 404 5.02 6.10 -12.27
C PRO A 404 5.45 4.63 -12.19
N VAL A 405 6.65 4.33 -12.62
CA VAL A 405 7.37 3.07 -12.39
C VAL A 405 8.77 3.52 -12.02
N ASP A 406 9.31 3.03 -10.91
CA ASP A 406 10.64 3.43 -10.45
C ASP A 406 10.85 4.97 -10.43
N PRO A 407 10.12 5.74 -9.60
CA PRO A 407 10.43 7.15 -9.47
C PRO A 407 11.69 7.39 -8.62
N SER A 408 12.49 6.36 -8.31
CA SER A 408 13.66 6.53 -7.44
C SER A 408 14.77 7.29 -8.17
N VAL A 409 15.50 8.13 -7.44
CA VAL A 409 16.59 8.94 -8.02
C VAL A 409 17.89 8.16 -8.22
N ASP A 410 18.07 7.04 -7.50
CA ASP A 410 19.36 6.33 -7.43
C ASP A 410 19.25 4.79 -7.38
N ALA A 411 18.06 4.20 -7.16
CA ALA A 411 17.92 2.74 -7.15
C ALA A 411 17.66 2.26 -8.59
N ALA A 412 18.52 1.36 -9.07
CA ALA A 412 18.31 0.71 -10.35
C ALA A 412 17.25 -0.39 -10.19
N TRP A 413 16.01 0.01 -9.85
CA TRP A 413 14.90 -0.92 -9.81
C TRP A 413 14.81 -1.64 -11.13
N CYS A 414 14.59 -2.94 -11.03
CA CYS A 414 14.51 -3.76 -12.20
C CYS A 414 13.39 -4.77 -12.04
N HIS A 415 13.10 -5.49 -13.10
CA HIS A 415 12.01 -6.44 -13.08
C HIS A 415 10.69 -5.79 -12.65
N ASN A 416 10.45 -4.56 -13.12
CA ASN A 416 9.22 -3.84 -12.84
C ASN A 416 8.09 -4.46 -13.66
N HIS A 417 6.95 -4.66 -13.03
CA HIS A 417 5.79 -5.29 -13.62
C HIS A 417 4.51 -4.56 -13.24
N VAL A 418 3.51 -4.77 -14.08
CA VAL A 418 2.13 -4.52 -13.71
C VAL A 418 1.31 -5.79 -13.80
N ASN A 419 0.47 -6.02 -12.80
CA ASN A 419 -0.63 -6.97 -12.90
C ASN A 419 -1.86 -6.21 -13.36
N VAL A 420 -2.50 -6.70 -14.42
CA VAL A 420 -3.76 -6.14 -14.94
C VAL A 420 -4.83 -7.20 -14.89
N VAL A 421 -5.98 -6.89 -14.29
CA VAL A 421 -7.17 -7.76 -14.25
C VAL A 421 -8.36 -7.05 -14.86
N ALA A 422 -9.07 -7.70 -15.78
CA ALA A 422 -10.21 -7.08 -16.45
C ALA A 422 -11.21 -8.12 -17.00
N PRO A 423 -12.45 -7.71 -17.31
CA PRO A 423 -13.42 -8.59 -17.96
C PRO A 423 -12.89 -9.11 -19.31
N ALA A 424 -13.01 -10.43 -19.53
CA ALA A 424 -12.54 -11.08 -20.76
C ALA A 424 -13.18 -10.49 -22.03
N THR A 425 -14.41 -9.98 -21.91
CA THR A 425 -15.17 -9.37 -23.01
C THR A 425 -14.64 -8.00 -23.45
N ALA A 426 -13.89 -7.31 -22.60
CA ALA A 426 -13.33 -5.99 -22.88
C ALA A 426 -11.82 -6.02 -23.17
N TRP A 427 -11.15 -7.16 -22.94
CA TRP A 427 -9.70 -7.31 -22.96
C TRP A 427 -8.99 -6.70 -24.19
N ALA A 428 -9.52 -6.96 -25.38
CA ALA A 428 -8.91 -6.53 -26.64
C ALA A 428 -8.92 -5.00 -26.85
N ALA A 429 -9.64 -4.25 -26.02
CA ALA A 429 -9.75 -2.79 -26.09
C ALA A 429 -8.94 -2.07 -25.00
N ILE A 430 -8.22 -2.82 -24.14
CA ILE A 430 -7.41 -2.24 -23.07
C ILE A 430 -5.98 -2.02 -23.60
N THR A 431 -5.43 -0.85 -23.31
CA THR A 431 -4.07 -0.46 -23.70
C THR A 431 -3.24 -0.06 -22.50
N LEU A 432 -1.94 -0.35 -22.55
CA LEU A 432 -0.91 0.11 -21.63
C LEU A 432 0.15 0.86 -22.44
N GLY A 433 0.41 2.12 -22.12
CA GLY A 433 1.33 2.97 -22.91
C GLY A 433 0.89 3.15 -24.37
N GLY A 434 -0.42 3.09 -24.62
CA GLY A 434 -1.01 3.14 -25.98
C GLY A 434 -0.96 1.84 -26.77
N GLU A 435 -0.28 0.80 -26.27
CA GLU A 435 -0.19 -0.51 -26.92
C GLU A 435 -1.23 -1.49 -26.34
N PRO A 436 -1.83 -2.38 -27.15
CA PRO A 436 -2.75 -3.40 -26.65
C PRO A 436 -2.09 -4.33 -25.63
N LEU A 437 -2.84 -4.73 -24.60
CA LEU A 437 -2.35 -5.73 -23.65
C LEU A 437 -2.03 -7.08 -24.34
N PRO A 438 -1.04 -7.83 -23.83
CA PRO A 438 -0.83 -9.22 -24.24
C PRO A 438 -2.08 -10.08 -23.97
N ALA A 439 -2.10 -11.30 -24.52
CA ALA A 439 -3.21 -12.22 -24.28
C ALA A 439 -3.31 -12.56 -22.78
N GLY A 440 -4.47 -12.26 -22.17
CA GLY A 440 -4.73 -12.56 -20.77
C GLY A 440 -5.03 -14.04 -20.53
N ALA A 441 -4.66 -14.52 -19.34
CA ALA A 441 -5.04 -15.82 -18.82
C ALA A 441 -6.36 -15.73 -18.05
N PRO A 442 -7.24 -16.74 -18.11
CA PRO A 442 -8.48 -16.74 -17.32
C PRO A 442 -8.18 -16.83 -15.82
N LEU A 443 -8.90 -16.05 -15.02
CA LEU A 443 -8.85 -16.11 -13.56
C LEU A 443 -9.97 -17.04 -13.05
N GLY A 444 -9.75 -18.35 -13.21
CA GLY A 444 -10.79 -19.35 -12.97
C GLY A 444 -12.00 -19.19 -13.89
N ASP A 445 -13.20 -19.42 -13.35
CA ASP A 445 -14.48 -19.29 -14.07
C ASP A 445 -15.15 -17.91 -13.85
N SER A 446 -14.43 -16.94 -13.28
CA SER A 446 -14.94 -15.60 -12.92
C SER A 446 -15.40 -14.75 -14.11
N GLY A 447 -15.01 -15.11 -15.33
CA GLY A 447 -15.17 -14.26 -16.52
C GLY A 447 -14.13 -13.14 -16.63
N MET A 448 -13.17 -13.11 -15.69
CA MET A 448 -12.05 -12.17 -15.66
C MET A 448 -10.81 -12.81 -16.28
N HIS A 449 -10.00 -11.98 -16.92
CA HIS A 449 -8.67 -12.33 -17.38
C HIS A 449 -7.63 -11.51 -16.61
N PHE A 450 -6.41 -12.03 -16.51
CA PHE A 450 -5.27 -11.31 -15.97
C PHE A 450 -4.03 -11.46 -16.84
N VAL A 451 -3.09 -10.51 -16.71
CA VAL A 451 -1.75 -10.58 -17.31
C VAL A 451 -0.74 -9.90 -16.39
N ARG A 452 0.51 -10.35 -16.47
CA ARG A 452 1.68 -9.68 -15.90
C ARG A 452 2.48 -9.09 -17.04
N VAL A 453 2.71 -7.79 -17.03
CA VAL A 453 3.40 -7.09 -18.12
C VAL A 453 4.68 -6.45 -17.55
N PRO A 454 5.87 -6.76 -18.08
CA PRO A 454 7.06 -6.02 -17.71
C PRO A 454 6.96 -4.57 -18.21
N VAL A 455 7.38 -3.63 -17.38
CA VAL A 455 7.36 -2.18 -17.64
C VAL A 455 8.76 -1.61 -17.41
N VAL A 456 9.17 -0.64 -18.23
CA VAL A 456 10.56 -0.11 -18.18
C VAL A 456 10.64 1.41 -18.28
N ASP A 457 9.59 2.07 -18.78
CA ASP A 457 9.52 3.53 -18.82
C ASP A 457 9.08 4.08 -17.45
N LEU A 458 9.41 5.34 -17.17
CA LEU A 458 9.13 5.96 -15.86
C LEU A 458 7.65 6.24 -15.62
N ASP A 459 6.86 6.50 -16.66
CA ASP A 459 5.45 6.85 -16.53
C ASP A 459 4.63 6.04 -17.55
N TYR A 460 3.58 5.39 -17.08
CA TYR A 460 2.64 4.65 -17.92
C TYR A 460 1.22 5.17 -17.75
N GLU A 461 0.45 4.96 -18.82
CA GLU A 461 -0.99 5.12 -18.80
C GLU A 461 -1.66 3.80 -19.17
N LEU A 462 -2.58 3.34 -18.32
CA LEU A 462 -3.51 2.27 -18.65
C LEU A 462 -4.87 2.87 -19.01
N ARG A 463 -5.45 2.44 -20.13
CA ARG A 463 -6.78 2.86 -20.58
C ARG A 463 -7.63 1.65 -20.95
N ALA A 464 -8.84 1.63 -20.41
CA ALA A 464 -9.94 0.74 -20.80
C ALA A 464 -11.10 1.57 -21.36
N PRO A 465 -12.04 0.94 -22.10
CA PRO A 465 -13.26 1.63 -22.52
C PRO A 465 -14.03 2.22 -21.33
N PRO A 466 -14.70 3.37 -21.46
CA PRO A 466 -15.48 3.96 -20.38
C PRO A 466 -16.49 2.98 -19.78
N GLY A 467 -16.48 2.85 -18.45
CA GLY A 467 -17.33 1.91 -17.71
C GLY A 467 -16.81 0.48 -17.62
N VAL A 468 -15.62 0.18 -18.16
CA VAL A 468 -14.90 -1.07 -17.92
C VAL A 468 -13.91 -0.84 -16.77
N GLY A 469 -14.24 -1.37 -15.59
CA GLY A 469 -13.30 -1.40 -14.47
C GLY A 469 -12.16 -2.40 -14.73
N VAL A 470 -10.95 -1.99 -14.37
CA VAL A 470 -9.72 -2.79 -14.42
C VAL A 470 -9.06 -2.74 -13.04
N GLU A 471 -8.45 -3.83 -12.57
CA GLU A 471 -7.51 -3.77 -11.46
C GLU A 471 -6.09 -3.56 -12.01
N LEU A 472 -5.33 -2.69 -11.37
CA LEU A 472 -3.93 -2.44 -11.70
C LEU A 472 -3.09 -2.46 -10.42
N THR A 473 -2.12 -3.36 -10.37
CA THR A 473 -1.10 -3.41 -9.31
C THR A 473 0.26 -3.18 -9.95
N VAL A 474 1.04 -2.24 -9.43
CA VAL A 474 2.38 -1.89 -9.92
C VAL A 474 3.39 -2.37 -8.89
N TYR A 475 4.45 -3.02 -9.35
CA TYR A 475 5.47 -3.58 -8.47
C TYR A 475 6.82 -3.76 -9.17
N GLY A 476 7.87 -3.96 -8.39
CA GLY A 476 9.22 -4.20 -8.91
C GLY A 476 10.12 -4.85 -7.87
N TYR A 477 11.30 -5.27 -8.33
CA TYR A 477 12.27 -5.98 -7.51
C TYR A 477 13.68 -5.43 -7.71
N VAL A 478 14.48 -5.49 -6.67
CA VAL A 478 15.92 -5.26 -6.75
C VAL A 478 16.60 -6.23 -5.79
N SER A 479 17.92 -6.23 -5.74
CA SER A 479 18.63 -6.97 -4.70
C SER A 479 18.21 -6.48 -3.32
N ASP A 480 17.74 -7.44 -2.51
CA ASP A 480 17.27 -7.24 -1.14
C ASP A 480 16.09 -6.25 -1.02
N GLY A 481 15.34 -5.99 -2.11
CA GLY A 481 14.33 -4.93 -2.16
C GLY A 481 13.15 -5.23 -3.09
N SER A 482 11.96 -4.76 -2.73
CA SER A 482 10.74 -4.83 -3.52
C SER A 482 9.80 -3.68 -3.20
N TYR A 483 8.93 -3.34 -4.15
CA TYR A 483 7.86 -2.37 -3.94
C TYR A 483 6.56 -2.90 -4.52
N VAL A 484 5.43 -2.49 -3.96
CA VAL A 484 4.11 -2.72 -4.57
C VAL A 484 3.13 -1.63 -4.19
N TYR A 485 2.25 -1.24 -5.09
CA TYR A 485 1.11 -0.38 -4.78
C TYR A 485 -0.02 -0.57 -5.80
N PRO A 486 -1.26 -0.20 -5.45
CA PRO A 486 -2.34 -0.16 -6.43
C PRO A 486 -2.09 1.03 -7.37
N GLY A 487 -2.18 0.81 -8.67
CA GLY A 487 -1.96 1.88 -9.67
C GLY A 487 -2.99 3.01 -9.60
N GLY A 488 -4.07 2.82 -8.83
CA GLY A 488 -5.13 3.77 -8.52
C GLY A 488 -6.38 3.05 -8.04
N VAL A 489 -7.36 3.78 -7.52
CA VAL A 489 -8.59 3.14 -7.05
C VAL A 489 -9.79 4.09 -7.04
N GLY A 490 -10.98 3.56 -7.30
CA GLY A 490 -12.23 4.12 -6.81
C GLY A 490 -12.37 3.91 -5.31
N VAL A 491 -13.13 4.76 -4.65
CA VAL A 491 -13.49 4.66 -3.22
C VAL A 491 -14.97 4.94 -3.05
N GLU A 492 -15.76 4.37 -3.97
CA GLU A 492 -17.21 4.40 -3.89
C GLU A 492 -17.68 3.71 -2.60
N VAL A 493 -18.85 4.14 -2.11
CA VAL A 493 -19.47 3.48 -0.95
C VAL A 493 -20.11 2.20 -1.44
N VAL A 494 -19.34 1.11 -1.36
CA VAL A 494 -19.80 -0.25 -1.64
C VAL A 494 -20.52 -0.84 -0.43
N ASN A 495 -20.08 -0.45 0.77
CA ASN A 495 -20.62 -0.88 2.05
C ASN A 495 -21.17 0.32 2.86
N PRO A 496 -22.46 0.65 2.75
CA PRO A 496 -23.06 1.80 3.45
C PRO A 496 -23.10 1.66 4.99
N GLU A 497 -23.02 0.42 5.49
CA GLU A 497 -22.94 0.12 6.93
C GLU A 497 -21.49 0.06 7.44
N GLY A 498 -20.53 0.35 6.54
CA GLY A 498 -19.09 0.26 6.75
C GLY A 498 -18.59 1.05 7.93
#